data_AF-A0A5C6NAR4-F1
#
_entry.id   AF-A0A5C6NAR4-F1
#
_cell.length_a   1.000
_cell.length_b   1.000
_cell.length_c   1.000
_cell.angle_alpha   90.00
_cell.angle_beta   90.00
_cell.angle_gamma   90.00
#
_symmetry.space_group_name_H-M   'P 1'
#
loop_
_entity.id
_entity.type
_entity.pdbx_description
1 polymer ?
#
loop_
_entity_poly.entity_id
_entity_poly.type
_entity_poly.pdbx_seq_one_letter_code
_entity_poly.pdbx_strand_id
1 'polypeptide(L)'
;MGLKNSHHNLFPGDIIEYPRNKYFSHFAIYLGERDGVPYVAHLTCRGLSLKRYTPQHSPRALGFPTLWMCLTDSDNKLPLFGRALRSEIKMDPLELLGKKYKVNNMLDDAYPVRDFHNVVKPAIDDMMGRDVTFDILFHNSEHQAALFRYGVKKSLQIEKVYKHIMPTWKKLFEEKKL
;
A
#
# COMPACT_ATOMS: atom_id res chain seq x y z
N MET A 1 -4.06 -21.25 -18.72
CA MET A 1 -5.39 -20.64 -18.84
C MET A 1 -5.32 -19.22 -18.31
N GLY A 2 -5.46 -18.22 -19.18
CA GLY A 2 -5.35 -16.81 -18.80
C GLY A 2 -6.60 -16.35 -18.05
N LEU A 3 -6.41 -15.80 -16.85
CA LEU A 3 -7.45 -15.06 -16.13
C LEU A 3 -7.89 -13.89 -17.03
N LYS A 4 -9.05 -14.01 -17.67
CA LYS A 4 -9.70 -12.89 -18.36
C LYS A 4 -10.19 -11.93 -17.28
N ASN A 5 -9.73 -10.68 -17.32
CA ASN A 5 -10.21 -9.62 -16.44
C ASN A 5 -11.70 -9.41 -16.72
N SER A 6 -12.57 -9.82 -15.81
CA SER A 6 -13.99 -9.52 -15.88
C SER A 6 -14.20 -8.08 -15.40
N HIS A 7 -14.07 -7.11 -16.32
CA HIS A 7 -14.45 -5.71 -16.07
C HIS A 7 -15.93 -5.56 -15.65
N HIS A 8 -16.76 -6.58 -15.86
CA HIS A 8 -18.21 -6.55 -15.63
C HIS A 8 -18.69 -6.45 -14.16
N ASN A 9 -17.81 -6.54 -13.16
CA ASN A 9 -18.19 -6.48 -11.73
C ASN A 9 -17.41 -5.40 -10.94
N LEU A 10 -17.11 -4.25 -11.55
CA LEU A 10 -16.47 -3.13 -10.84
C LEU A 10 -17.52 -2.08 -10.47
N PHE A 11 -17.65 -1.78 -9.18
CA PHE A 11 -18.51 -0.72 -8.68
C PHE A 11 -17.68 0.42 -8.08
N PRO A 12 -18.04 1.70 -8.32
CA PRO A 12 -17.35 2.82 -7.70
C PRO A 12 -17.28 2.65 -6.17
N GLY A 13 -16.08 2.78 -5.62
CA GLY A 13 -15.77 2.52 -4.20
C GLY A 13 -15.18 1.14 -3.93
N ASP A 14 -15.14 0.23 -4.90
CA ASP A 14 -14.48 -1.06 -4.74
C ASP A 14 -12.97 -0.93 -4.52
N ILE A 15 -12.45 -1.75 -3.62
CA ILE A 15 -11.01 -1.88 -3.39
C ILE A 15 -10.44 -2.82 -4.46
N ILE A 16 -9.50 -2.31 -5.23
CA ILE A 16 -8.78 -3.08 -6.25
C ILE A 16 -7.42 -3.47 -5.72
N GLU A 17 -7.16 -4.77 -5.68
CA GLU A 17 -5.87 -5.34 -5.31
C GLU A 17 -5.07 -5.69 -6.58
N TYR A 18 -3.84 -5.18 -6.65
CA TYR A 18 -2.84 -5.48 -7.68
C TYR A 18 -1.72 -6.32 -7.04
N PRO A 19 -1.75 -7.65 -7.20
CA PRO A 19 -0.72 -8.52 -6.63
C PRO A 19 0.65 -8.19 -7.24
N ARG A 20 1.66 -7.90 -6.39
CA ARG A 20 3.05 -7.64 -6.85
C ARG A 20 3.96 -8.82 -6.58
N ASN A 21 3.94 -9.34 -5.36
CA ASN A 21 4.70 -10.52 -4.95
C ASN A 21 3.94 -11.30 -3.87
N LYS A 22 4.57 -12.34 -3.31
CA LYS A 22 3.95 -13.23 -2.31
C LYS A 22 3.47 -12.51 -1.04
N TYR A 23 4.10 -11.40 -0.67
CA TYR A 23 3.87 -10.71 0.60
C TYR A 23 3.22 -9.33 0.43
N PHE A 24 3.37 -8.72 -0.76
CA PHE A 24 2.96 -7.35 -1.04
C PHE A 24 2.04 -7.28 -2.25
N SER A 25 0.91 -6.61 -2.04
CA SER A 25 -0.02 -6.17 -3.06
C SER A 25 -0.13 -4.67 -3.01
N HIS A 26 -0.44 -4.05 -4.14
CA HIS A 26 -0.76 -2.63 -4.21
C HIS A 26 -2.27 -2.46 -4.25
N PHE A 27 -2.80 -1.47 -3.52
CA PHE A 27 -4.25 -1.28 -3.40
C PHE A 27 -4.67 0.08 -3.97
N ALA A 28 -5.87 0.12 -4.54
CA ALA A 28 -6.49 1.31 -5.09
C ALA A 28 -8.01 1.29 -4.84
N ILE A 29 -8.67 2.43 -4.95
CA ILE A 29 -10.14 2.56 -4.96
C ILE A 29 -10.59 2.81 -6.39
N TYR A 30 -11.53 2.01 -6.88
CA TYR A 30 -12.15 2.23 -8.18
C TYR A 30 -13.08 3.44 -8.14
N LEU A 31 -12.90 4.38 -9.09
CA LEU A 31 -13.64 5.63 -9.13
C LEU A 31 -14.84 5.60 -10.08
N GLY A 32 -14.91 4.57 -10.93
CA GLY A 32 -15.83 4.50 -12.06
C GLY A 32 -15.13 4.73 -13.40
N GLU A 33 -15.94 4.79 -14.44
CA GLU A 33 -15.51 4.98 -15.82
C GLU A 33 -15.73 6.43 -16.25
N ARG A 34 -14.74 6.99 -16.96
CA ARG A 34 -14.81 8.32 -17.55
C ARG A 34 -14.37 8.23 -19.01
N ASP A 35 -15.22 8.65 -19.93
CA ASP A 35 -14.94 8.64 -21.38
C ASP A 35 -14.51 7.27 -21.93
N GLY A 36 -15.09 6.18 -21.43
CA GLY A 36 -14.73 4.81 -21.83
C GLY A 36 -13.54 4.21 -21.06
N VAL A 37 -12.92 4.98 -20.14
CA VAL A 37 -11.70 4.58 -19.45
C VAL A 37 -11.97 4.39 -17.94
N PRO A 38 -11.70 3.20 -17.37
CA PRO A 38 -11.82 2.96 -15.94
C PRO A 38 -10.68 3.64 -15.16
N TYR A 39 -11.02 4.38 -14.11
CA TYR A 39 -10.04 5.08 -13.25
C TYR A 39 -10.01 4.54 -11.82
N VAL A 40 -8.83 4.65 -11.20
CA VAL A 40 -8.61 4.31 -9.80
C VAL A 40 -7.85 5.42 -9.08
N ALA A 41 -8.18 5.63 -7.82
CA ALA A 41 -7.38 6.43 -6.89
C ALA A 41 -6.46 5.52 -6.09
N HIS A 42 -5.18 5.86 -6.02
CA HIS A 42 -4.22 5.08 -5.23
C HIS A 42 -3.14 5.96 -4.60
N LEU A 43 -2.60 5.48 -3.49
CA LEU A 43 -1.45 6.09 -2.85
C LEU A 43 -0.17 5.74 -3.61
N THR A 44 0.59 6.73 -4.05
CA THR A 44 1.85 6.54 -4.77
C THR A 44 2.95 7.41 -4.21
N CYS A 45 4.19 6.94 -4.25
CA CYS A 45 5.34 7.71 -3.79
C CYS A 45 5.85 8.60 -4.93
N ARG A 46 5.83 9.93 -4.78
CA ARG A 46 6.53 10.84 -5.71
C ARG A 46 8.04 10.62 -5.54
N GLY A 47 8.74 10.28 -6.61
CA GLY A 47 10.19 10.32 -6.63
C GLY A 47 10.92 9.08 -6.10
N LEU A 48 10.27 7.93 -5.99
CA LEU A 48 11.00 6.66 -6.06
C LEU A 48 11.39 6.39 -7.52
N SER A 49 12.37 7.16 -8.00
CA SER A 49 13.35 6.55 -8.89
C SER A 49 13.92 5.41 -8.05
N LEU A 50 13.51 4.17 -8.34
CA LEU A 50 14.20 2.96 -7.90
C LEU A 50 15.61 2.99 -8.54
N LYS A 51 16.43 3.96 -8.17
CA LYS A 51 17.86 3.82 -8.30
C LYS A 51 18.20 2.68 -7.36
N ARG A 52 18.59 1.54 -7.94
CA ARG A 52 19.29 0.48 -7.21
C ARG A 52 20.27 1.17 -6.26
N TYR A 53 20.01 1.10 -4.96
CA TYR A 53 20.98 1.57 -3.99
C TYR A 53 22.12 0.56 -4.00
N THR A 54 23.22 0.91 -4.67
CA THR A 54 24.51 0.23 -4.48
C THR A 54 25.17 0.88 -3.27
N PRO A 55 25.41 0.14 -2.17
CA PRO A 55 26.08 0.73 -1.01
C PRO A 55 27.52 1.03 -1.40
N GLN A 56 27.90 2.30 -1.45
CA GLN A 56 29.30 2.68 -1.69
C GLN A 56 30.07 2.96 -0.41
N HIS A 57 29.45 3.22 0.75
CA HIS A 57 30.19 3.47 2.00
C HIS A 57 29.50 2.94 3.26
N SER A 58 30.33 2.53 4.23
CA SER A 58 29.93 1.94 5.51
C SER A 58 29.36 2.99 6.50
N PRO A 59 28.39 2.62 7.35
CA PRO A 59 27.74 3.56 8.25
C PRO A 59 28.51 3.67 9.57
N ARG A 60 29.42 4.62 9.66
CA ARG A 60 29.92 5.16 10.93
C ARG A 60 30.02 6.67 10.85
N ALA A 61 28.92 7.36 11.10
CA ALA A 61 28.91 8.70 11.68
C ALA A 61 27.47 9.16 11.92
N LEU A 62 27.28 9.83 13.06
CA LEU A 62 26.11 10.62 13.49
C LEU A 62 25.03 9.87 14.27
N GLY A 63 25.00 10.14 15.58
CA GLY A 63 24.06 9.58 16.55
C GLY A 63 22.63 10.12 16.36
N PHE A 64 21.70 9.16 16.20
CA PHE A 64 20.24 9.07 16.45
C PHE A 64 19.31 10.31 16.29
N PRO A 65 18.02 10.18 15.85
CA PRO A 65 17.20 8.98 15.60
C PRO A 65 16.24 9.08 14.38
N THR A 66 16.46 8.38 13.26
CA THR A 66 15.37 8.00 12.32
C THR A 66 15.83 6.82 11.45
N LEU A 67 15.51 5.64 11.95
CA LEU A 67 15.37 4.34 11.29
C LEU A 67 15.60 4.33 9.75
N TRP A 68 16.85 4.12 9.35
CA TRP A 68 17.26 3.73 8.00
C TRP A 68 17.11 2.20 7.84
N MET A 69 16.30 1.70 6.90
CA MET A 69 16.62 0.39 6.30
C MET A 69 15.93 0.07 4.94
N CYS A 70 16.75 -0.28 3.94
CA CYS A 70 16.38 -0.75 2.61
C CYS A 70 15.85 -2.20 2.60
N LEU A 71 14.96 -2.48 1.65
CA LEU A 71 14.57 -3.81 1.20
C LEU A 71 15.58 -4.38 0.20
N THR A 72 16.15 -5.55 0.48
CA THR A 72 16.74 -6.46 -0.54
C THR A 72 16.28 -7.88 -0.26
N ASP A 73 15.74 -8.54 -1.29
CA ASP A 73 15.37 -9.96 -1.28
C ASP A 73 16.56 -10.82 -1.71
N SER A 74 17.00 -11.71 -0.83
CA SER A 74 17.43 -13.06 -1.22
C SER A 74 17.37 -13.97 0.03
N ASP A 75 16.36 -14.83 0.07
CA ASP A 75 16.35 -16.13 0.77
C ASP A 75 16.52 -16.22 2.30
N ASN A 76 16.43 -15.10 3.05
CA ASN A 76 15.99 -15.00 4.48
C ASN A 76 16.72 -13.87 5.21
N LYS A 77 16.37 -12.59 4.98
CA LYS A 77 16.74 -11.46 5.88
C LYS A 77 15.71 -10.32 5.77
N LEU A 78 14.76 -10.28 6.70
CA LEU A 78 13.74 -9.23 6.80
C LEU A 78 14.29 -7.99 7.51
N PRO A 79 14.37 -6.85 6.80
CA PRO A 79 13.94 -5.59 7.40
C PRO A 79 13.09 -4.73 6.44
N LEU A 80 11.91 -4.30 6.90
CA LEU A 80 11.01 -3.40 6.18
C LEU A 80 10.77 -2.13 6.98
N PHE A 81 11.55 -1.08 6.69
CA PHE A 81 11.28 0.28 7.16
C PHE A 81 11.62 1.30 6.08
N GLY A 82 10.65 1.54 5.19
CA GLY A 82 10.69 2.65 4.26
C GLY A 82 9.57 3.62 4.58
N ARG A 83 9.92 4.81 5.10
CA ARG A 83 9.02 5.96 5.13
C ARG A 83 9.31 6.82 3.91
N ALA A 84 8.36 6.93 2.98
CA ALA A 84 8.46 7.94 1.94
C ALA A 84 7.79 9.22 2.46
N LEU A 85 8.60 10.26 2.65
CA LEU A 85 8.13 11.54 3.18
C LEU A 85 7.27 12.33 2.16
N ARG A 86 7.32 11.96 0.88
CA ARG A 86 6.55 12.57 -0.20
C ARG A 86 5.82 11.49 -1.00
N SER A 87 4.62 11.16 -0.55
CA SER A 87 3.67 10.37 -1.32
C SER A 87 2.43 11.21 -1.58
N GLU A 88 1.62 10.82 -2.56
CA GLU A 88 0.41 11.54 -2.92
C GLU A 88 -0.68 10.53 -3.33
N ILE A 89 -1.93 10.97 -3.28
CA ILE A 89 -3.03 10.25 -3.92
C ILE A 89 -3.06 10.67 -5.39
N LYS A 90 -2.92 9.71 -6.30
CA LYS A 90 -3.11 9.92 -7.74
C LYS A 90 -4.35 9.21 -8.24
N MET A 91 -4.96 9.81 -9.26
CA MET A 91 -5.93 9.17 -10.11
C MET A 91 -5.25 8.76 -11.41
N ASP A 92 -5.22 7.47 -11.67
CA ASP A 92 -4.61 6.89 -12.87
C ASP A 92 -5.58 5.87 -13.51
N PRO A 93 -5.45 5.59 -14.81
CA PRO A 93 -6.22 4.52 -15.45
C PRO A 93 -5.98 3.18 -14.74
N LEU A 94 -7.04 2.40 -14.54
CA LEU A 94 -7.02 1.08 -13.87
C LEU A 94 -5.92 0.17 -14.43
N GLU A 95 -5.72 0.19 -15.74
CA GLU A 95 -4.72 -0.65 -16.43
C GLU A 95 -3.27 -0.19 -16.23
N LEU A 96 -3.04 1.09 -15.90
CA LEU A 96 -1.70 1.65 -15.71
C LEU A 96 -0.99 0.99 -14.52
N LEU A 97 -1.74 0.67 -13.46
CA LEU A 97 -1.18 0.04 -12.27
C LEU A 97 -0.82 -1.43 -12.50
N GLY A 98 -1.52 -2.11 -13.41
CA GLY A 98 -1.18 -3.47 -13.79
C GLY A 98 -2.33 -4.19 -14.47
N LYS A 99 -1.96 -5.12 -15.37
CA LYS A 99 -2.92 -5.95 -16.11
C LYS A 99 -3.61 -7.02 -15.25
N LYS A 100 -3.02 -7.38 -14.12
CA LYS A 100 -3.57 -8.38 -13.19
C LYS A 100 -4.05 -7.67 -11.94
N TYR A 101 -5.36 -7.66 -11.75
CA TYR A 101 -6.01 -7.10 -10.58
C TYR A 101 -7.24 -7.92 -10.21
N LYS A 102 -7.72 -7.74 -8.98
CA LYS A 102 -8.98 -8.32 -8.50
C LYS A 102 -9.68 -7.34 -7.56
N VAL A 103 -11.00 -7.41 -7.48
CA VAL A 103 -11.76 -6.74 -6.42
C VAL A 103 -11.49 -7.47 -5.10
N ASN A 104 -11.15 -6.73 -4.05
CA ASN A 104 -10.91 -7.28 -2.72
C ASN A 104 -11.47 -6.35 -1.62
N ASN A 105 -12.79 -6.41 -1.44
CA ASN A 105 -13.48 -5.67 -0.38
C ASN A 105 -13.37 -6.42 0.95
N MET A 106 -12.16 -6.45 1.48
CA MET A 106 -11.74 -7.39 2.54
C MET A 106 -12.37 -7.20 3.93
N LEU A 107 -13.09 -6.10 4.16
CA LEU A 107 -13.67 -5.76 5.45
C LEU A 107 -15.17 -5.48 5.39
N ASP A 108 -15.84 -5.76 4.26
CA ASP A 108 -17.29 -5.57 4.09
C ASP A 108 -18.11 -6.33 5.15
N ASP A 109 -17.66 -7.52 5.56
CA ASP A 109 -18.33 -8.32 6.60
C ASP A 109 -18.20 -7.72 8.01
N ALA A 110 -17.21 -6.87 8.24
CA ALA A 110 -16.85 -6.35 9.56
C ALA A 110 -17.18 -4.86 9.76
N TYR A 111 -17.21 -4.08 8.67
CA TYR A 111 -17.43 -2.64 8.71
C TYR A 111 -18.41 -2.21 7.60
N PRO A 112 -19.33 -1.27 7.90
CA PRO A 112 -20.23 -0.75 6.88
C PRO A 112 -19.45 0.01 5.80
N VAL A 113 -19.87 -0.19 4.55
CA VAL A 113 -19.34 0.54 3.40
C VAL A 113 -19.81 2.00 3.46
N ARG A 114 -18.89 2.95 3.27
CA ARG A 114 -19.21 4.38 3.22
C ARG A 114 -19.80 4.77 1.88
N ASP A 115 -20.67 5.78 1.89
CA ASP A 115 -21.27 6.30 0.67
C ASP A 115 -20.20 6.84 -0.29
N PHE A 116 -20.15 6.27 -1.50
CA PHE A 116 -19.07 6.59 -2.43
C PHE A 116 -19.15 8.05 -2.90
N HIS A 117 -20.33 8.53 -3.29
CA HIS A 117 -20.49 9.82 -3.96
C HIS A 117 -20.41 11.01 -3.02
N ASN A 118 -20.94 10.89 -1.81
CA ASN A 118 -21.04 11.98 -0.85
C ASN A 118 -19.87 12.01 0.14
N VAL A 119 -19.16 10.88 0.32
CA VAL A 119 -18.14 10.75 1.36
C VAL A 119 -16.79 10.31 0.81
N VAL A 120 -16.73 9.19 0.08
CA VAL A 120 -15.45 8.64 -0.37
C VAL A 120 -14.81 9.49 -1.46
N LYS A 121 -15.56 9.80 -2.53
CA LYS A 121 -15.07 10.58 -3.66
C LYS A 121 -14.62 11.99 -3.23
N PRO A 122 -15.40 12.78 -2.46
CA PRO A 122 -14.93 14.07 -1.96
C PRO A 122 -13.67 13.96 -1.09
N ALA A 123 -13.55 12.93 -0.25
CA ALA A 123 -12.35 12.73 0.55
C ALA A 123 -11.11 12.39 -0.30
N ILE A 124 -11.29 11.63 -1.39
CA ILE A 124 -10.21 11.38 -2.36
C ILE A 124 -9.84 12.68 -3.07
N ASP A 125 -10.83 13.43 -3.55
CA ASP A 125 -10.64 14.71 -4.24
C ASP A 125 -9.91 15.73 -3.36
N ASP A 126 -10.28 15.82 -2.08
CA ASP A 126 -9.61 16.68 -1.10
C ASP A 126 -8.15 16.28 -0.85
N MET A 127 -7.84 14.98 -0.88
CA MET A 127 -6.48 14.47 -0.67
C MET A 127 -5.60 14.55 -1.93
N MET A 128 -6.19 14.66 -3.12
CA MET A 128 -5.41 14.78 -4.37
C MET A 128 -4.54 16.05 -4.34
N GLY A 129 -3.28 15.90 -4.74
CA GLY A 129 -2.31 16.99 -4.78
C GLY A 129 -1.70 17.38 -3.42
N ARG A 130 -2.14 16.75 -2.31
CA ARG A 130 -1.49 16.92 -1.00
C ARG A 130 -0.38 15.88 -0.83
N ASP A 131 0.73 16.31 -0.22
CA ASP A 131 1.77 15.40 0.23
C ASP A 131 1.26 14.65 1.48
N VAL A 132 1.20 13.33 1.38
CA VAL A 132 0.91 12.41 2.48
C VAL A 132 2.17 11.59 2.79
N THR A 133 2.27 11.09 4.01
CA THR A 133 3.44 10.30 4.44
C THR A 133 3.16 8.82 4.23
N PHE A 134 3.91 8.17 3.34
CA PHE A 134 3.76 6.72 3.13
C PHE A 134 4.66 5.96 4.09
N ASP A 135 4.09 4.96 4.75
CA ASP A 135 4.78 4.07 5.67
C ASP A 135 4.30 2.65 5.41
N ILE A 136 5.22 1.74 5.09
CA ILE A 136 4.85 0.37 4.71
C ILE A 136 4.04 -0.33 5.82
N LEU A 137 4.34 -0.06 7.09
CA LEU A 137 3.70 -0.71 8.22
C LEU A 137 2.46 0.05 8.72
N PHE A 138 2.50 1.38 8.69
CA PHE A 138 1.48 2.19 9.36
C PHE A 138 0.65 3.08 8.43
N HIS A 139 1.03 3.28 7.17
CA HIS A 139 0.30 4.13 6.22
C HIS A 139 0.65 3.75 4.78
N ASN A 140 0.29 2.52 4.41
CA ASN A 140 0.49 1.97 3.08
C ASN A 140 -0.78 2.13 2.22
N SER A 141 -0.76 1.59 0.99
CA SER A 141 -1.91 1.67 0.09
C SER A 141 -3.16 0.92 0.58
N GLU A 142 -3.02 -0.20 1.29
CA GLU A 142 -4.16 -0.93 1.88
C GLU A 142 -4.82 -0.13 3.00
N HIS A 143 -4.02 0.47 3.89
CA HIS A 143 -4.52 1.37 4.94
C HIS A 143 -5.33 2.53 4.36
N GLN A 144 -4.83 3.12 3.27
CA GLN A 144 -5.50 4.24 2.62
C GLN A 144 -6.80 3.80 1.95
N ALA A 145 -6.81 2.66 1.26
CA ALA A 145 -8.02 2.11 0.66
C ALA A 145 -9.08 1.76 1.73
N ALA A 146 -8.67 1.15 2.84
CA ALA A 146 -9.56 0.84 3.95
C ALA A 146 -10.11 2.11 4.63
N LEU A 147 -9.27 3.15 4.79
CA LEU A 147 -9.70 4.43 5.34
C LEU A 147 -10.76 5.10 4.45
N PHE A 148 -10.59 5.04 3.14
CA PHE A 148 -11.59 5.55 2.21
C PHE A 148 -12.89 4.76 2.30
N ARG A 149 -12.87 3.45 2.05
CA ARG A 149 -14.09 2.62 1.95
C ARG A 149 -14.83 2.46 3.27
N TYR A 150 -14.11 2.27 4.38
CA TYR A 150 -14.72 1.90 5.67
C TYR A 150 -14.54 2.96 6.76
N GLY A 151 -13.70 3.97 6.54
CA GLY A 151 -13.38 4.97 7.57
C GLY A 151 -12.44 4.44 8.66
N VAL A 152 -11.87 3.24 8.48
CA VAL A 152 -10.93 2.64 9.43
C VAL A 152 -9.58 2.40 8.79
N LYS A 153 -8.51 2.71 9.53
CA LYS A 153 -7.14 2.55 9.07
C LYS A 153 -6.62 1.16 9.45
N LYS A 154 -6.85 0.16 8.59
CA LYS A 154 -6.42 -1.24 8.78
C LYS A 154 -5.75 -1.82 7.54
N SER A 155 -4.85 -2.80 7.74
CA SER A 155 -4.15 -3.53 6.68
C SER A 155 -3.98 -4.99 7.09
N LEU A 156 -4.72 -5.89 6.43
CA LEU A 156 -4.61 -7.34 6.67
C LEU A 156 -3.27 -7.89 6.17
N GLN A 157 -2.68 -7.26 5.15
CA GLN A 157 -1.35 -7.63 4.67
C GLN A 157 -0.32 -7.46 5.79
N ILE A 158 -0.35 -6.32 6.48
CA ILE A 158 0.58 -6.04 7.56
C ILE A 158 0.30 -6.89 8.79
N GLU A 159 -0.96 -7.17 9.13
CA GLU A 159 -1.27 -8.16 10.19
C GLU A 159 -0.66 -9.53 9.92
N LYS A 160 -0.66 -10.00 8.66
CA LYS A 160 0.00 -11.25 8.27
C LYS A 160 1.51 -11.18 8.39
N VAL A 161 2.12 -10.08 7.94
CA VAL A 161 3.57 -9.85 8.06
C VAL A 161 3.96 -9.84 9.55
N TYR A 162 3.22 -9.11 10.39
CA TYR A 162 3.44 -9.07 11.84
C TYR A 162 3.43 -10.47 12.45
N LYS A 163 2.43 -11.31 12.15
CA LYS A 163 2.39 -12.69 12.66
C LYS A 163 3.65 -13.50 12.33
N HIS A 164 4.28 -13.24 11.18
CA HIS A 164 5.49 -13.94 10.76
C HIS A 164 6.78 -13.36 11.37
N ILE A 165 6.88 -12.04 11.50
CA ILE A 165 8.10 -11.37 11.99
C ILE A 165 8.17 -11.28 13.52
N MET A 166 7.02 -11.22 14.21
CA MET A 166 6.96 -11.00 15.66
C MET A 166 7.68 -12.09 16.48
N PRO A 167 7.58 -13.39 16.14
CA PRO A 167 8.33 -14.43 16.85
C PRO A 167 9.85 -14.23 16.74
N THR A 168 10.34 -13.90 15.54
CA THR A 168 11.76 -13.63 15.28
C THR A 168 12.24 -12.41 16.06
N TRP A 169 11.45 -11.34 16.08
CA TRP A 169 11.76 -10.12 16.82
C TRP A 169 11.76 -10.35 18.33
N LYS A 170 10.75 -11.04 18.87
CA LYS A 170 10.66 -11.39 20.28
C LYS A 170 11.90 -12.15 20.74
N LYS A 171 12.35 -13.12 19.96
CA LYS A 171 13.59 -13.87 20.21
C LYS A 171 14.82 -12.96 20.24
N LEU A 172 14.96 -12.02 19.30
CA LEU A 172 16.09 -11.09 19.25
C LEU A 172 16.13 -10.11 20.45
N PHE A 173 14.95 -9.65 20.91
CA PHE A 173 14.82 -8.82 22.10
C PHE A 173 15.13 -9.60 23.39
N GLU A 174 14.63 -10.83 23.51
CA GLU A 174 14.91 -11.73 24.64
C GLU A 174 16.41 -12.08 24.72
N GLU A 175 17.06 -12.26 23.57
CA GLU A 175 18.50 -12.53 23.48
C GLU A 175 19.38 -11.27 23.64
N LYS A 176 18.79 -10.07 23.84
CA LYS A 176 19.48 -8.76 23.89
C LYS A 176 20.46 -8.52 22.74
N LYS A 177 20.13 -9.01 21.54
CA LYS A 177 20.96 -8.88 20.33
C LYS A 177 20.64 -7.62 19.50
N LEU A 178 19.78 -6.76 20.02
CA LEU A 178 19.37 -5.47 19.46
C LEU A 178 19.47 -4.39 20.53
#